data_AF-A0A453JC72-F1
#
_entry.id   AF-A0A453JC72-F1
#
_cell.length_a   1.000
_cell.length_b   1.000
_cell.length_c   1.000
_cell.angle_alpha   90.00
_cell.angle_beta   90.00
_cell.angle_gamma   90.00
#
_symmetry.space_group_name_H-M   'P 1'
#
loop_
_entity.id
_entity.type
_entity.pdbx_description
1 polymer ?
#
loop_
_entity_poly.entity_id
_entity_poly.type
_entity_poly.pdbx_seq_one_letter_code
_entity_poly.pdbx_strand_id
1 'polypeptide(L)'
;PPMPTMGRRQAGPSPMAAAAALCQALAPAPALLLRRQDLVRLLSTQAQSSTAPTISPAELARIKNSIRSADTPLDELAALFLKGIPHPPFLGDRSIFSLAVSRLTAAAHPDLVYRVLSASLTTLPAPHPSEGFLVRLIMLYVAAGMRTHSLSTFRLVVPPSDRALSALLAAYYDADQPARAIQAFRDLPAKLSIMPGIVSHNVLLKCMVATGDVAGARQVFDGMP
;
A
#
# COMPACT_ATOMS: atom_id res chain seq x y z
N PRO A 1 -50.51 -40.75 11.05
CA PRO A 1 -50.04 -40.42 9.68
C PRO A 1 -49.59 -38.94 9.59
N PRO A 2 -48.31 -38.64 9.28
CA PRO A 2 -47.72 -37.33 9.51
C PRO A 2 -47.80 -36.37 8.30
N MET A 3 -47.75 -35.06 8.61
CA MET A 3 -47.64 -33.92 7.68
C MET A 3 -46.18 -33.75 7.16
N PRO A 4 -45.97 -33.19 5.94
CA PRO A 4 -44.63 -32.92 5.42
C PRO A 4 -44.08 -31.56 5.85
N THR A 5 -42.79 -31.53 6.15
CA THR A 5 -41.97 -30.36 6.48
C THR A 5 -41.57 -29.58 5.23
N MET A 6 -41.84 -28.27 5.21
CA MET A 6 -41.32 -27.35 4.19
C MET A 6 -39.81 -27.12 4.36
N GLY A 7 -39.04 -27.46 3.33
CA GLY A 7 -37.60 -27.19 3.25
C GLY A 7 -37.30 -25.70 3.01
N ARG A 8 -36.46 -25.11 3.87
CA ARG A 8 -35.81 -23.81 3.63
C ARG A 8 -34.87 -23.92 2.42
N ARG A 9 -35.19 -23.22 1.33
CA ARG A 9 -34.22 -22.89 0.27
C ARG A 9 -33.16 -21.94 0.85
N GLN A 10 -31.92 -22.41 0.95
CA GLN A 10 -30.76 -21.55 1.19
C GLN A 10 -30.55 -20.68 -0.05
N ALA A 11 -30.64 -19.37 0.11
CA ALA A 11 -30.26 -18.41 -0.92
C ALA A 11 -28.73 -18.44 -1.05
N GLY A 12 -28.23 -18.81 -2.24
CA GLY A 12 -26.82 -18.77 -2.56
C GLY A 12 -26.26 -17.33 -2.54
N PRO A 13 -24.95 -17.16 -2.32
CA PRO A 13 -24.32 -15.85 -2.22
C PRO A 13 -24.51 -15.03 -3.52
N SER A 14 -24.78 -13.73 -3.36
CA SER A 14 -24.98 -12.80 -4.46
C SER A 14 -23.74 -12.68 -5.35
N PRO A 15 -23.89 -12.46 -6.67
CA PRO A 15 -22.77 -12.45 -7.63
C PRO A 15 -21.71 -11.37 -7.32
N MET A 16 -22.08 -10.28 -6.63
CA MET A 16 -21.12 -9.27 -6.14
C MET A 16 -20.23 -9.79 -5.00
N ALA A 17 -20.74 -10.65 -4.12
CA ALA A 17 -19.95 -11.27 -3.06
C ALA A 17 -18.97 -12.30 -3.62
N ALA A 18 -19.38 -13.05 -4.66
CA ALA A 18 -18.51 -13.97 -5.37
C ALA A 18 -17.39 -13.25 -6.14
N ALA A 19 -17.68 -12.10 -6.77
CA ALA A 19 -16.67 -11.27 -7.43
C ALA A 19 -15.66 -10.66 -6.43
N ALA A 20 -16.13 -10.19 -5.26
CA ALA A 20 -15.25 -9.68 -4.21
C ALA A 20 -14.33 -10.77 -3.63
N ALA A 21 -14.84 -12.01 -3.50
CA ALA A 21 -14.05 -13.17 -3.08
C ALA A 21 -13.02 -13.58 -4.15
N LEU A 22 -13.37 -13.52 -5.44
CA LEU A 22 -12.43 -13.76 -6.55
C LEU A 22 -11.32 -12.70 -6.60
N CYS A 23 -11.65 -11.43 -6.36
CA CYS A 23 -10.65 -10.35 -6.28
C CYS A 23 -9.72 -10.50 -5.06
N GLN A 24 -10.18 -11.07 -3.95
CA GLN A 24 -9.32 -11.43 -2.82
C GLN A 24 -8.40 -12.61 -3.12
N ALA A 25 -8.83 -13.56 -3.97
CA ALA A 25 -8.02 -14.71 -4.37
C ALA A 25 -6.94 -14.37 -5.42
N LEU A 26 -7.15 -13.33 -6.24
CA LEU A 26 -6.21 -12.86 -7.27
C LEU A 26 -5.19 -11.82 -6.77
N ALA A 27 -5.28 -11.36 -5.53
CA ALA A 27 -4.19 -10.60 -4.92
C ALA A 27 -3.03 -11.57 -4.66
N PRO A 28 -1.78 -11.28 -5.08
CA PRO A 28 -0.65 -12.12 -4.69
C PRO A 28 -0.59 -12.13 -3.17
N ALA A 29 -0.85 -13.30 -2.57
CA ALA A 29 -0.85 -13.43 -1.13
C ALA A 29 0.49 -12.87 -0.59
N PRO A 30 0.49 -12.12 0.52
CA PRO A 30 1.74 -11.65 1.14
C PRO A 30 2.71 -12.80 1.43
N ALA A 31 2.17 -14.01 1.64
CA ALA A 31 2.91 -15.26 1.74
C ALA A 31 3.70 -15.63 0.45
N LEU A 32 3.23 -15.28 -0.74
CA LEU A 32 3.96 -15.53 -2.00
C LEU A 32 5.11 -14.54 -2.19
N LEU A 33 4.98 -13.30 -1.70
CA LEU A 33 6.08 -12.33 -1.67
C LEU A 33 7.16 -12.77 -0.67
N LEU A 34 6.78 -13.21 0.53
CA LEU A 34 7.73 -13.80 1.49
C LEU A 34 8.34 -15.10 0.96
N ARG A 35 7.55 -16.03 0.40
CA ARG A 35 8.08 -17.29 -0.18
C ARG A 35 9.01 -17.05 -1.36
N ARG A 36 8.76 -16.01 -2.17
CA ARG A 36 9.68 -15.61 -3.24
C ARG A 36 10.98 -15.07 -2.67
N GLN A 37 10.95 -14.31 -1.57
CA GLN A 37 12.13 -13.84 -0.86
C GLN A 37 12.96 -15.03 -0.30
N ASP A 38 12.30 -16.04 0.26
CA ASP A 38 12.95 -17.25 0.77
C ASP A 38 13.56 -18.10 -0.36
N LEU A 39 12.86 -18.25 -1.49
CA LEU A 39 13.37 -18.96 -2.67
C LEU A 39 14.59 -18.26 -3.28
N VAL A 40 14.56 -16.93 -3.40
CA VAL A 40 15.73 -16.15 -3.85
C VAL A 40 16.90 -16.33 -2.88
N ARG A 41 16.66 -16.41 -1.57
CA ARG A 41 17.71 -16.72 -0.58
C ARG A 41 18.33 -18.09 -0.77
N LEU A 42 17.53 -19.14 -0.96
CA LEU A 42 18.02 -20.51 -1.16
C LEU A 42 18.86 -20.63 -2.45
N LEU A 43 18.47 -19.90 -3.50
CA LEU A 43 19.22 -19.81 -4.76
C LEU A 43 20.50 -18.96 -4.62
N SER A 44 20.48 -17.90 -3.81
CA SER A 44 21.65 -17.03 -3.55
C SER A 44 22.66 -17.62 -2.57
N THR A 45 22.31 -18.60 -1.74
CA THR A 45 23.27 -19.29 -0.86
C THR A 45 24.31 -20.15 -1.60
N GLN A 46 24.20 -20.29 -2.93
CA GLN A 46 25.15 -21.08 -3.72
C GLN A 46 25.95 -20.29 -4.76
N ALA A 47 25.88 -18.95 -4.75
CA ALA A 47 26.64 -18.10 -5.66
C ALA A 47 27.36 -16.96 -4.92
N GLN A 48 28.66 -17.17 -4.71
CA GLN A 48 29.76 -16.20 -4.76
C GLN A 48 29.61 -14.84 -4.04
N SER A 49 30.59 -14.59 -3.16
CA SER A 49 31.04 -13.27 -2.74
C SER A 49 31.36 -12.39 -3.96
N SER A 50 30.39 -11.61 -4.41
CA SER A 50 30.58 -10.49 -5.32
C SER A 50 30.28 -9.21 -4.55
N THR A 51 31.28 -8.35 -4.43
CA THR A 51 31.07 -6.96 -3.99
C THR A 51 30.12 -6.32 -4.98
N ALA A 52 28.89 -6.02 -4.54
CA ALA A 52 27.90 -5.36 -5.38
C ALA A 52 28.51 -4.08 -5.98
N PRO A 53 28.27 -3.78 -7.27
CA PRO A 53 28.83 -2.58 -7.90
C PRO A 53 28.26 -1.36 -7.19
N THR A 54 29.11 -0.70 -6.40
CA THR A 54 28.71 0.49 -5.66
C THR A 54 28.72 1.65 -6.64
N ILE A 55 27.54 2.07 -7.11
CA ILE A 55 27.39 3.29 -7.91
C ILE A 55 28.03 4.45 -7.14
N SER A 56 28.87 5.24 -7.82
CA SER A 56 29.54 6.39 -7.20
C SER A 56 28.51 7.44 -6.74
N PRO A 57 28.80 8.22 -5.68
CA PRO A 57 27.89 9.30 -5.25
C PRO A 57 27.55 10.29 -6.38
N ALA A 58 28.51 10.54 -7.28
CA ALA A 58 28.32 11.39 -8.46
C ALA A 58 27.31 10.79 -9.45
N GLU A 59 27.39 9.49 -9.71
CA GLU A 59 26.45 8.80 -10.59
C GLU A 59 25.06 8.71 -9.97
N LEU A 60 24.95 8.51 -8.65
CA LEU A 60 23.67 8.59 -7.96
C LEU A 60 23.05 9.98 -8.09
N ALA A 61 23.83 11.04 -7.94
CA ALA A 61 23.36 12.42 -8.14
C ALA A 61 22.87 12.65 -9.59
N ARG A 62 23.59 12.12 -10.59
CA ARG A 62 23.17 12.16 -12.00
C ARG A 62 21.83 11.46 -12.20
N ILE A 63 21.67 10.22 -11.70
CA ILE A 63 20.40 9.48 -11.77
C ILE A 63 19.26 10.31 -11.17
N LYS A 64 19.46 10.86 -9.98
CA LYS A 64 18.45 11.69 -9.30
C LYS A 64 18.08 12.93 -10.12
N ASN A 65 19.06 13.59 -10.74
CA ASN A 65 18.83 14.78 -11.56
C ASN A 65 18.10 14.44 -12.87
N SER A 66 18.43 13.32 -13.51
CA SER A 66 17.70 12.83 -14.68
C SER A 66 16.24 12.51 -14.34
N ILE A 67 15.96 11.84 -13.22
CA ILE A 67 14.56 11.61 -12.78
C ILE A 67 13.80 12.93 -12.55
N ARG A 68 14.49 13.97 -12.07
CA ARG A 68 13.91 15.30 -11.86
C ARG A 68 13.66 16.08 -13.16
N SER A 69 14.37 15.76 -14.23
CA SER A 69 14.21 16.44 -15.52
C SER A 69 12.84 16.12 -16.13
N ALA A 70 12.09 17.16 -16.50
CA ALA A 70 10.79 17.02 -17.13
C ALA A 70 10.88 16.34 -18.51
N ASP A 71 12.02 16.48 -19.18
CA ASP A 71 12.25 15.96 -20.54
C ASP A 71 12.54 14.45 -20.57
N THR A 72 12.82 13.84 -19.42
CA THR A 72 13.13 12.40 -19.36
C THR A 72 11.87 11.58 -19.69
N PRO A 73 11.92 10.70 -20.72
CA PRO A 73 10.84 9.78 -21.06
C PRO A 73 10.45 8.89 -19.87
N LEU A 74 9.19 8.45 -19.82
CA LEU A 74 8.65 7.74 -18.65
C LEU A 74 9.29 6.36 -18.45
N ASP A 75 9.62 5.64 -19.52
CA ASP A 75 10.31 4.37 -19.45
C ASP A 75 11.76 4.53 -18.94
N GLU A 76 12.45 5.58 -19.40
CA GLU A 76 13.79 5.92 -18.93
C GLU A 76 13.76 6.35 -17.47
N LEU A 77 12.78 7.15 -17.07
CA LEU A 77 12.54 7.52 -15.68
C LEU A 77 12.38 6.27 -14.81
N ALA A 78 11.54 5.32 -15.23
CA ALA A 78 11.34 4.08 -14.50
C ALA A 78 12.64 3.26 -14.43
N ALA A 79 13.40 3.15 -15.53
CA ALA A 79 14.67 2.43 -15.57
C ALA A 79 15.72 3.06 -14.63
N LEU A 80 15.86 4.39 -14.67
CA LEU A 80 16.74 5.16 -13.78
C LEU A 80 16.32 5.02 -12.32
N PHE A 81 15.03 5.05 -12.04
CA PHE A 81 14.50 4.83 -10.69
C PHE A 81 14.89 3.45 -10.18
N LEU A 82 14.67 2.39 -10.98
CA LEU A 82 15.04 1.02 -10.65
C LEU A 82 16.55 0.86 -10.43
N LYS A 83 17.38 1.54 -11.24
CA LYS A 83 18.85 1.60 -11.06
C LYS A 83 19.25 2.23 -9.72
N GLY A 84 18.45 3.15 -9.18
CA GLY A 84 18.69 3.79 -7.89
C GLY A 84 18.33 2.95 -6.67
N ILE A 85 17.39 2.01 -6.80
CA ILE A 85 16.81 1.23 -5.67
C ILE A 85 17.86 0.50 -4.81
N PRO A 86 18.93 -0.13 -5.36
CA PRO A 86 19.94 -0.81 -4.55
C PRO A 86 20.69 0.10 -3.56
N HIS A 87 20.54 1.42 -3.66
CA HIS A 87 21.28 2.40 -2.85
C HIS A 87 20.40 2.99 -1.73
N PRO A 88 20.74 2.77 -0.43
CA PRO A 88 19.96 3.31 0.69
C PRO A 88 19.71 4.84 0.66
N PRO A 89 20.67 5.70 0.24
CA PRO A 89 20.43 7.14 0.11
C PRO A 89 19.40 7.51 -0.97
N PHE A 90 19.12 6.62 -1.92
CA PHE A 90 18.04 6.78 -2.90
C PHE A 90 16.69 6.49 -2.25
N LEU A 91 16.57 5.38 -1.52
CA LEU A 91 15.35 4.97 -0.81
C LEU A 91 14.92 5.99 0.27
N GLY A 92 15.88 6.72 0.83
CA GLY A 92 15.61 7.83 1.74
C GLY A 92 14.96 9.06 1.10
N ASP A 93 15.04 9.22 -0.23
CA ASP A 93 14.64 10.44 -0.94
C ASP A 93 13.13 10.49 -1.21
N ARG A 94 12.39 11.10 -0.28
CA ARG A 94 10.91 11.21 -0.38
C ARG A 94 10.46 11.96 -1.64
N SER A 95 11.21 13.00 -2.01
CA SER A 95 10.85 13.89 -3.12
C SER A 95 10.88 13.16 -4.45
N ILE A 96 11.88 12.30 -4.66
CA ILE A 96 12.03 11.52 -5.89
C ILE A 96 10.91 10.50 -6.03
N PHE A 97 10.51 9.83 -4.95
CA PHE A 97 9.36 8.93 -4.98
C PHE A 97 8.07 9.66 -5.35
N SER A 98 7.78 10.78 -4.68
CA SER A 98 6.58 11.56 -4.96
C SER A 98 6.55 12.07 -6.40
N LEU A 99 7.68 12.59 -6.90
CA LEU A 99 7.79 13.11 -8.26
C LEU A 99 7.62 12.00 -9.29
N ALA A 100 8.34 10.88 -9.15
CA ALA A 100 8.28 9.76 -10.07
C ALA A 100 6.85 9.19 -10.15
N VAL A 101 6.23 8.92 -9.01
CA VAL A 101 4.86 8.41 -8.97
C VAL A 101 3.89 9.42 -9.58
N SER A 102 3.96 10.70 -9.20
CA SER A 102 3.08 11.73 -9.76
C SER A 102 3.18 11.82 -11.29
N ARG A 103 4.40 11.77 -11.86
CA ARG A 103 4.60 11.80 -13.31
C ARG A 103 4.05 10.56 -14.00
N LEU A 104 4.33 9.37 -13.46
CA LEU A 104 3.84 8.12 -14.02
C LEU A 104 2.31 7.99 -13.93
N THR A 105 1.71 8.49 -12.84
CA THR A 105 0.26 8.56 -12.66
C THR A 105 -0.38 9.56 -13.61
N ALA A 106 0.17 10.77 -13.75
CA ALA A 106 -0.34 11.79 -14.66
C ALA A 106 -0.35 11.33 -16.13
N ALA A 107 0.61 10.48 -16.49
CA ALA A 107 0.69 9.87 -17.81
C ALA A 107 -0.10 8.55 -17.95
N ALA A 108 -0.90 8.17 -16.95
CA ALA A 108 -1.71 6.95 -16.95
C ALA A 108 -0.94 5.65 -17.22
N HIS A 109 0.27 5.51 -16.64
CA HIS A 109 1.08 4.28 -16.70
C HIS A 109 1.11 3.54 -15.34
N PRO A 110 0.00 2.90 -14.92
CA PRO A 110 -0.08 2.20 -13.63
C PRO A 110 0.90 1.03 -13.52
N ASP A 111 1.26 0.39 -14.64
CA ASP A 111 2.24 -0.71 -14.66
C ASP A 111 3.63 -0.24 -14.25
N LEU A 112 4.02 0.96 -14.69
CA LEU A 112 5.31 1.56 -14.31
C LEU A 112 5.31 1.96 -12.84
N VAL A 113 4.21 2.52 -12.34
CA VAL A 113 4.05 2.83 -10.90
C VAL A 113 4.18 1.56 -10.06
N TYR A 114 3.46 0.50 -10.43
CA TYR A 114 3.56 -0.80 -9.78
C TYR A 114 5.02 -1.29 -9.79
N ARG A 115 5.68 -1.25 -10.94
CA ARG A 115 7.06 -1.74 -11.10
C ARG A 115 8.04 -1.02 -10.19
N VAL A 116 8.01 0.32 -10.12
CA VAL A 116 8.95 1.08 -9.28
C VAL A 116 8.67 0.91 -7.78
N LEU A 117 7.39 0.91 -7.36
CA LEU A 117 7.03 0.78 -5.95
C LEU A 117 7.19 -0.65 -5.42
N SER A 118 6.85 -1.66 -6.22
CA SER A 118 7.03 -3.08 -5.84
C SER A 118 8.52 -3.44 -5.74
N ALA A 119 9.36 -2.99 -6.68
CA ALA A 119 10.80 -3.19 -6.61
C ALA A 119 11.42 -2.50 -5.38
N SER A 120 10.92 -1.32 -5.01
CA SER A 120 11.39 -0.59 -3.82
C SER A 120 11.10 -1.37 -2.53
N LEU A 121 10.00 -2.11 -2.51
CA LEU A 121 9.60 -2.93 -1.38
C LEU A 121 10.46 -4.19 -1.23
N THR A 122 10.91 -4.79 -2.34
CA THR A 122 11.67 -6.05 -2.33
C THR A 122 13.16 -5.89 -2.03
N THR A 123 13.72 -4.69 -2.14
CA THR A 123 15.17 -4.49 -2.18
C THR A 123 15.78 -4.07 -0.84
N LEU A 124 14.97 -3.84 0.19
CA LEU A 124 15.48 -3.48 1.51
C LEU A 124 16.03 -4.71 2.24
N PRO A 125 17.29 -4.67 2.73
CA PRO A 125 17.85 -5.76 3.52
C PRO A 125 17.07 -5.93 4.83
N ALA A 126 17.02 -7.17 5.32
CA ALA A 126 16.38 -7.51 6.59
C ALA A 126 16.94 -6.66 7.76
N PRO A 127 16.12 -6.34 8.80
CA PRO A 127 14.81 -6.90 9.09
C PRO A 127 13.68 -5.96 8.68
N HIS A 128 13.06 -6.24 7.52
CA HIS A 128 11.88 -5.54 6.99
C HIS A 128 12.04 -4.03 6.70
N PRO A 129 11.30 -3.50 5.70
CA PRO A 129 11.19 -2.05 5.54
C PRO A 129 10.68 -1.40 6.83
N SER A 130 11.25 -0.25 7.20
CA SER A 130 10.75 0.51 8.35
C SER A 130 9.28 0.88 8.16
N GLU A 131 8.52 0.98 9.25
CA GLU A 131 7.11 1.40 9.21
C GLU A 131 6.95 2.73 8.44
N GLY A 132 7.85 3.69 8.68
CA GLY A 132 7.83 4.97 7.96
C GLY A 132 8.03 4.86 6.45
N PHE A 133 8.79 3.85 5.99
CA PHE A 133 8.92 3.54 4.57
C PHE A 133 7.66 2.87 4.01
N LEU A 134 7.09 1.90 4.74
CA LEU A 134 5.82 1.27 4.37
C LEU A 134 4.69 2.29 4.28
N VAL A 135 4.55 3.16 5.27
CA VAL A 135 3.58 4.28 5.28
C VAL A 135 3.72 5.14 4.03
N ARG A 136 4.95 5.45 3.62
CA ARG A 136 5.18 6.22 2.38
C ARG A 136 4.66 5.47 1.15
N LEU A 137 4.97 4.17 1.02
CA LEU A 137 4.48 3.36 -0.10
C LEU A 137 2.96 3.24 -0.10
N ILE A 138 2.32 3.11 1.07
CA ILE A 138 0.85 3.11 1.21
C ILE A 138 0.28 4.39 0.59
N MET A 139 0.79 5.56 1.03
CA MET A 139 0.32 6.86 0.53
C MET A 139 0.53 7.01 -0.98
N LEU A 140 1.69 6.59 -1.50
CA LEU A 140 2.00 6.66 -2.93
C LEU A 140 1.10 5.76 -3.78
N TYR A 141 0.83 4.51 -3.32
CA TYR A 141 -0.11 3.65 -4.01
C TYR A 141 -1.53 4.23 -4.01
N VAL A 142 -1.98 4.85 -2.92
CA VAL A 142 -3.30 5.50 -2.90
C VAL A 142 -3.34 6.70 -3.85
N ALA A 143 -2.31 7.57 -3.83
CA ALA A 143 -2.20 8.71 -4.74
C ALA A 143 -2.18 8.29 -6.22
N ALA A 144 -1.60 7.13 -6.53
CA ALA A 144 -1.62 6.54 -7.86
C ALA A 144 -2.93 5.80 -8.23
N GLY A 145 -3.93 5.81 -7.35
CA GLY A 145 -5.19 5.08 -7.55
C GLY A 145 -5.09 3.55 -7.36
N MET A 146 -3.98 3.04 -6.83
CA MET A 146 -3.70 1.62 -6.66
C MET A 146 -4.11 1.09 -5.26
N ARG A 147 -5.38 1.24 -4.89
CA ARG A 147 -5.87 0.96 -3.51
C ARG A 147 -5.67 -0.48 -3.02
N THR A 148 -5.76 -1.46 -3.91
CA THR A 148 -5.50 -2.87 -3.55
C THR A 148 -4.04 -3.05 -3.12
N HIS A 149 -3.11 -2.42 -3.83
CA HIS A 149 -1.69 -2.44 -3.51
C HIS A 149 -1.41 -1.69 -2.20
N SER A 150 -2.05 -0.54 -1.98
CA SER A 150 -1.90 0.19 -0.72
C SER A 150 -2.34 -0.63 0.49
N LEU A 151 -3.46 -1.35 0.41
CA LEU A 151 -3.94 -2.23 1.47
C LEU A 151 -3.01 -3.44 1.67
N SER A 152 -2.52 -4.03 0.59
CA SER A 152 -1.53 -5.11 0.66
C SER A 152 -0.24 -4.65 1.34
N THR A 153 0.24 -3.44 1.04
CA THR A 153 1.43 -2.85 1.69
C THR A 153 1.17 -2.52 3.17
N PHE A 154 -0.02 -2.03 3.51
CA PHE A 154 -0.43 -1.81 4.90
C PHE A 154 -0.34 -3.08 5.75
N ARG A 155 -0.74 -4.23 5.21
CA ARG A 155 -0.68 -5.53 5.90
C ARG A 155 0.75 -6.04 6.16
N LEU A 156 1.77 -5.41 5.58
CA LEU A 156 3.17 -5.73 5.85
C LEU A 156 3.72 -5.01 7.08
N VAL A 157 2.97 -4.05 7.64
CA VAL A 157 3.35 -3.35 8.87
C VAL A 157 3.20 -4.31 10.04
N VAL A 158 4.34 -4.68 10.65
CA VAL A 158 4.40 -5.59 11.80
C VAL A 158 5.24 -4.96 12.92
N PRO A 159 4.71 -4.81 14.14
CA PRO A 159 3.31 -5.09 14.51
C PRO A 159 2.33 -4.12 13.81
N PRO A 160 1.06 -4.51 13.60
CA PRO A 160 0.03 -3.59 13.12
C PRO A 160 -0.03 -2.33 13.99
N SER A 161 -0.13 -1.14 13.36
CA SER A 161 -0.04 0.14 14.07
C SER A 161 -1.17 1.10 13.73
N ASP A 162 -1.60 1.88 14.73
CA ASP A 162 -2.57 2.96 14.55
C ASP A 162 -2.01 4.09 13.65
N ARG A 163 -0.69 4.28 13.66
CA ARG A 163 -0.01 5.24 12.78
C ARG A 163 -0.17 4.85 11.31
N ALA A 164 0.05 3.58 10.97
CA ALA A 164 -0.13 3.10 9.60
C ALA A 164 -1.61 3.12 9.20
N LEU A 165 -2.53 2.82 10.14
CA LEU A 165 -3.96 2.96 9.93
C LEU A 165 -4.33 4.41 9.60
N SER A 166 -3.92 5.35 10.46
CA SER A 166 -4.14 6.79 10.28
C SER A 166 -3.65 7.27 8.92
N ALA A 167 -2.47 6.83 8.49
CA ALA A 167 -1.92 7.19 7.19
C ALA A 167 -2.74 6.63 6.01
N LEU A 168 -3.19 5.37 6.10
CA LEU A 168 -4.05 4.76 5.08
C LEU A 168 -5.38 5.51 4.95
N LEU A 169 -6.00 5.84 6.09
CA LEU A 169 -7.28 6.55 6.14
C LEU A 169 -7.14 7.97 5.58
N ALA A 170 -6.09 8.69 5.99
CA ALA A 170 -5.82 10.03 5.50
C ALA A 170 -5.58 10.01 3.99
N ALA A 171 -4.81 9.05 3.48
CA ALA A 171 -4.57 8.91 2.06
C ALA A 171 -5.87 8.64 1.28
N TYR A 172 -6.80 7.82 1.80
CA TYR A 172 -8.10 7.63 1.17
C TYR A 172 -8.97 8.88 1.18
N TYR A 173 -8.95 9.66 2.26
CA TYR A 173 -9.62 10.95 2.32
C TYR A 173 -9.06 11.93 1.28
N ASP A 174 -7.73 12.07 1.21
CA ASP A 174 -7.04 12.97 0.27
C ASP A 174 -7.27 12.56 -1.19
N ALA A 175 -7.51 11.27 -1.45
CA ALA A 175 -7.87 10.73 -2.76
C ALA A 175 -9.39 10.75 -3.04
N ASP A 176 -10.14 11.63 -2.38
CA ASP A 176 -11.59 11.84 -2.52
C ASP A 176 -12.43 10.56 -2.34
N GLN A 177 -12.03 9.71 -1.38
CA GLN A 177 -12.73 8.46 -1.05
C GLN A 177 -13.03 8.32 0.44
N PRO A 178 -13.74 9.28 1.06
CA PRO A 178 -14.05 9.24 2.49
C PRO A 178 -14.86 7.99 2.89
N ALA A 179 -15.76 7.50 2.02
CA ALA A 179 -16.52 6.28 2.26
C ALA A 179 -15.62 5.04 2.44
N ARG A 180 -14.53 4.94 1.66
CA ARG A 180 -13.56 3.84 1.77
C ARG A 180 -12.75 3.96 3.07
N ALA A 181 -12.39 5.18 3.48
CA ALA A 181 -11.74 5.41 4.76
C ALA A 181 -12.63 4.97 5.93
N ILE A 182 -13.92 5.33 5.92
CA ILE A 182 -14.89 4.88 6.95
C ILE A 182 -14.95 3.34 6.99
N GLN A 183 -15.06 2.68 5.84
CA GLN A 183 -15.08 1.22 5.78
C GLN A 183 -13.78 0.61 6.33
N ALA A 184 -12.62 1.16 5.97
CA ALA A 184 -11.33 0.70 6.45
C ALA A 184 -11.18 0.86 7.97
N PHE A 185 -11.65 1.97 8.56
CA PHE A 185 -11.64 2.18 10.01
C PHE A 185 -12.57 1.20 10.73
N ARG A 186 -13.71 0.83 10.15
CA ARG A 186 -14.62 -0.16 10.77
C ARG A 186 -14.03 -1.57 10.76
N ASP A 187 -13.35 -1.94 9.67
CA ASP A 187 -12.92 -3.31 9.42
C ASP A 187 -11.53 -3.64 9.98
N LEU A 188 -10.55 -2.77 9.75
CA LEU A 188 -9.13 -3.09 9.96
C LEU A 188 -8.73 -3.20 11.43
N PRO A 189 -9.19 -2.31 12.34
CA PRO A 189 -8.87 -2.41 13.76
C PRO A 189 -9.23 -3.76 14.36
N ALA A 190 -10.45 -4.24 14.12
CA ALA A 190 -10.90 -5.53 14.62
C ALA A 190 -10.16 -6.71 13.97
N LYS A 191 -9.90 -6.64 12.66
CA LYS A 191 -9.22 -7.73 11.92
C LYS A 191 -7.74 -7.87 12.28
N LEU A 192 -7.08 -6.78 12.67
CA LEU A 192 -5.63 -6.74 12.91
C LEU A 192 -5.27 -6.44 14.36
N SER A 193 -6.26 -6.40 15.25
CA SER A 193 -6.10 -6.05 16.66
C SER A 193 -5.37 -4.71 16.88
N ILE A 194 -5.68 -3.70 16.04
CA ILE A 194 -5.16 -2.34 16.21
C ILE A 194 -6.11 -1.60 17.14
N MET A 195 -5.59 -0.93 18.16
CA MET A 195 -6.36 0.00 18.98
C MET A 195 -6.35 1.38 18.31
N PRO A 196 -7.47 1.88 17.76
CA PRO A 196 -7.49 3.18 17.10
C PRO A 196 -7.25 4.31 18.11
N GLY A 197 -6.34 5.22 17.79
CA GLY A 197 -6.01 6.39 18.60
C GLY A 197 -6.73 7.66 18.16
N ILE A 198 -6.40 8.78 18.79
CA ILE A 198 -7.02 10.10 18.50
C ILE A 198 -6.86 10.48 17.02
N VAL A 199 -5.71 10.17 16.41
CA VAL A 199 -5.42 10.57 15.02
C VAL A 199 -6.33 9.84 14.03
N SER A 200 -6.47 8.51 14.14
CA SER A 200 -7.33 7.74 13.25
C SER A 200 -8.81 8.08 13.43
N HIS A 201 -9.25 8.34 14.67
CA HIS A 201 -10.61 8.86 14.95
C HIS A 201 -10.84 10.23 14.32
N ASN A 202 -9.89 11.17 14.43
CA ASN A 202 -10.02 12.49 13.81
C ASN A 202 -10.14 12.40 12.28
N VAL A 203 -9.41 11.47 11.65
CA VAL A 203 -9.57 11.22 10.21
C VAL A 203 -10.93 10.61 9.91
N LEU A 204 -11.41 9.65 10.71
CA LEU A 204 -12.76 9.10 10.58
C LEU A 204 -13.83 10.20 10.64
N LEU A 205 -13.77 11.07 11.65
CA LEU A 205 -14.71 12.19 11.82
C LEU A 205 -14.74 13.10 10.59
N LYS A 206 -13.56 13.47 10.06
CA LYS A 206 -13.46 14.23 8.81
C LYS A 206 -14.16 13.53 7.65
N CYS A 207 -13.97 12.22 7.51
CA CYS A 207 -14.61 11.42 6.46
C CYS A 207 -16.14 11.35 6.64
N MET A 208 -16.63 11.21 7.87
CA MET A 208 -18.07 11.16 8.18
C MET A 208 -18.74 12.49 7.85
N VAL A 209 -18.14 13.61 8.24
CA VAL A 209 -18.63 14.95 7.88
C VAL A 209 -18.61 15.14 6.36
N ALA A 210 -17.54 14.75 5.67
CA ALA A 210 -17.45 14.85 4.21
C ALA A 210 -18.49 13.99 3.47
N THR A 211 -19.01 12.93 4.09
CA THR A 211 -20.08 12.09 3.54
C THR A 211 -21.48 12.49 4.02
N GLY A 212 -21.60 13.54 4.83
CA GLY A 212 -22.87 14.08 5.35
C GLY A 212 -23.37 13.41 6.63
N ASP A 213 -22.66 12.43 7.19
CA ASP A 213 -23.02 11.73 8.43
C ASP A 213 -22.55 12.51 9.68
N VAL A 214 -23.09 13.71 9.86
CA VAL A 214 -22.72 14.60 10.98
C VAL A 214 -23.23 14.04 12.32
N ALA A 215 -24.40 13.41 12.32
CA ALA A 215 -24.98 12.81 13.53
C ALA A 215 -24.13 11.63 14.03
N GLY A 216 -23.72 10.73 13.12
CA GLY A 216 -22.80 9.66 13.45
C GLY A 216 -21.43 10.19 13.89
N ALA A 217 -20.92 11.24 13.24
CA ALA A 217 -19.66 11.86 13.63
C ALA A 217 -19.71 12.38 15.06
N ARG A 218 -20.82 13.01 15.47
CA ARG A 218 -21.01 13.45 16.87
C ARG A 218 -20.99 12.28 17.85
N GLN A 219 -21.71 11.19 17.56
CA GLN A 219 -21.68 10.00 18.40
C GLN A 219 -20.26 9.42 18.56
N VAL A 220 -19.51 9.35 17.46
CA VAL A 220 -18.12 8.87 17.50
C VAL A 220 -17.25 9.81 18.34
N PHE A 221 -17.38 11.12 18.16
CA PHE A 221 -16.62 12.13 18.91
C PHE A 221 -16.87 12.04 20.42
N ASP A 222 -18.13 11.90 20.83
CA ASP A 222 -18.52 11.82 22.24
C ASP A 222 -17.99 10.54 22.92
N GLY A 223 -17.68 9.50 22.14
CA GLY A 223 -17.14 8.21 22.60
C GLY A 223 -15.64 8.00 22.32
N MET A 224 -14.90 9.04 21.91
CA MET A 224 -13.46 8.93 21.64
C MET A 224 -12.67 8.60 22.93
N PRO A 225 -11.55 7.84 22.81
CA PRO A 225 -10.67 7.53 23.94
C PRO A 225 -9.86 8.74 24.44
#